data_AF-H5TZ62-F1
#
_entry.id   AF-H5TZ62-F1
#
_cell.length_a   1.000
_cell.length_b   1.000
_cell.length_c   1.000
_cell.angle_alpha   90.00
_cell.angle_beta   90.00
_cell.angle_gamma   90.00
#
_symmetry.space_group_name_H-M   'P 1'
#
loop_
_entity.id
_entity.type
_entity.pdbx_description
1 polymer ?
#
loop_
_entity_poly.entity_id
_entity_poly.type
_entity_poly.pdbx_seq_one_letter_code
_entity_poly.pdbx_strand_id
1 'polypeptide(L)'
;MKRLDLVVGPNGAGKTTFVEQRLAPLLPGSVFVNADVIARERWPDAPEAHSYEAARIASTIRETLIEQGESFVAETVFSHPSKLHLITRARRSGYVVVLHVVLVPVDLSVARVAERVVEGGHFVPEDKIRGRYTRLWALVSAAIGMVDHATVYDNSAPDITRIVARFVDGDHAGTAQWPSWAPHELVEITEPSLEV
;
A
#
# COMPACT_ATOMS: atom_id res chain seq x y z
N MET A 1 0.09 -22.43 3.49
CA MET A 1 0.97 -21.51 2.74
C MET A 1 1.02 -20.20 3.51
N LYS A 2 2.21 -19.65 3.76
CA LYS A 2 2.37 -18.36 4.46
C LYS A 2 2.25 -17.23 3.44
N ARG A 3 1.35 -16.27 3.68
CA ARG A 3 1.05 -15.22 2.70
C ARG A 3 0.98 -13.85 3.35
N LEU A 4 1.59 -12.86 2.69
CA LEU A 4 1.52 -11.44 3.04
C LEU A 4 0.90 -10.68 1.86
N ASP A 5 -0.31 -10.14 2.06
CA ASP A 5 -0.92 -9.20 1.11
C ASP A 5 -0.65 -7.77 1.58
N LEU A 6 0.19 -7.06 0.84
CA LEU A 6 0.65 -5.71 1.18
C LEU A 6 -0.05 -4.69 0.29
N VAL A 7 -0.92 -3.86 0.87
CA VAL A 7 -1.67 -2.81 0.18
C VAL A 7 -0.98 -1.46 0.38
N VAL A 8 -0.56 -0.84 -0.72
CA VAL A 8 0.24 0.40 -0.75
C VAL A 8 -0.38 1.46 -1.66
N GLY A 9 -0.04 2.72 -1.44
CA GLY A 9 -0.64 3.85 -2.16
C GLY A 9 -0.81 5.09 -1.28
N PRO A 10 -1.02 6.28 -1.88
CA PRO A 10 -1.08 7.53 -1.13
C PRO A 10 -2.28 7.59 -0.17
N ASN A 11 -2.29 8.58 0.71
CA ASN A 11 -3.47 8.89 1.53
C ASN A 11 -4.69 9.14 0.61
N GLY A 12 -5.91 8.81 1.03
CA GLY A 12 -7.10 9.02 0.18
C GLY A 12 -7.20 8.12 -1.08
N ALA A 13 -6.28 7.19 -1.31
CA ALA A 13 -6.32 6.30 -2.48
C ALA A 13 -7.46 5.26 -2.46
N GLY A 14 -8.11 5.03 -1.31
CA GLY A 14 -9.14 3.99 -1.15
C GLY A 14 -8.59 2.61 -0.74
N LYS A 15 -7.38 2.54 -0.17
CA LYS A 15 -6.74 1.28 0.25
C LYS A 15 -7.54 0.49 1.28
N THR A 16 -8.06 1.16 2.31
CA THR A 16 -8.87 0.51 3.35
C THR A 16 -10.14 -0.08 2.77
N THR A 17 -10.86 0.68 1.93
CA THR A 17 -12.02 0.18 1.17
C THR A 17 -11.65 -1.00 0.27
N PHE A 18 -10.50 -0.95 -0.40
CA PHE A 18 -10.01 -2.07 -1.21
C PHE A 18 -9.76 -3.32 -0.35
N VAL A 19 -9.14 -3.18 0.83
CA VAL A 19 -8.96 -4.29 1.77
C VAL A 19 -10.31 -4.86 2.19
N GLU A 20 -11.20 -4.02 2.72
CA GLU A 20 -12.48 -4.43 3.32
C GLU A 20 -13.42 -5.08 2.29
N GLN A 21 -13.53 -4.51 1.10
CA GLN A 21 -14.53 -4.93 0.11
C GLN A 21 -13.99 -5.95 -0.90
N ARG A 22 -12.66 -6.06 -1.06
CA ARG A 22 -12.05 -6.97 -2.06
C ARG A 22 -11.18 -8.04 -1.43
N LEU A 23 -10.20 -7.68 -0.60
CA LEU A 23 -9.23 -8.65 -0.08
C LEU A 23 -9.78 -9.49 1.08
N ALA A 24 -10.39 -8.85 2.08
CA ALA A 24 -10.87 -9.54 3.29
C ALA A 24 -11.87 -10.68 2.98
N PRO A 25 -12.83 -10.54 2.04
CA PRO A 25 -13.71 -11.65 1.64
C PRO A 25 -12.98 -12.82 0.99
N LEU A 26 -11.84 -12.56 0.32
CA LEU A 26 -11.03 -13.57 -0.37
C LEU A 26 -9.98 -14.22 0.55
N LEU A 27 -9.65 -13.57 1.66
CA LEU A 27 -8.62 -13.98 2.61
C LEU A 27 -9.20 -14.13 4.03
N PRO A 28 -10.27 -14.92 4.23
CA PRO A 28 -10.89 -15.06 5.53
C PRO A 28 -9.89 -15.58 6.56
N GLY A 29 -9.86 -14.95 7.74
CA GLY A 29 -8.96 -15.30 8.84
C GLY A 29 -7.56 -14.68 8.77
N SER A 30 -7.21 -13.91 7.74
CA SER A 30 -5.97 -13.14 7.73
C SER A 30 -6.08 -11.94 8.66
N VAL A 31 -5.07 -11.75 9.53
CA VAL A 31 -5.01 -10.58 10.41
C VAL A 31 -4.81 -9.32 9.57
N PHE A 32 -5.61 -8.27 9.80
CA PHE A 32 -5.42 -6.98 9.16
C PHE A 32 -4.58 -6.05 10.04
N VAL A 33 -3.44 -5.59 9.54
CA VAL A 33 -2.54 -4.69 10.25
C VAL A 33 -2.48 -3.32 9.58
N ASN A 34 -3.09 -2.33 10.22
CA ASN A 34 -3.09 -0.93 9.79
C ASN A 34 -2.81 0.00 10.97
N ALA A 35 -1.79 0.85 10.86
CA ALA A 35 -1.40 1.78 11.92
C ALA A 35 -2.48 2.81 12.26
N ASP A 36 -3.26 3.26 11.28
CA ASP A 36 -4.34 4.23 11.51
C ASP A 36 -5.51 3.57 12.27
N VAL A 37 -5.77 2.28 12.03
CA VAL A 37 -6.76 1.49 12.81
C VAL A 37 -6.29 1.36 14.25
N ILE A 38 -5.04 0.92 14.45
CA ILE A 38 -4.42 0.79 15.79
C ILE A 38 -4.46 2.11 16.55
N ALA A 39 -4.17 3.23 15.87
CA ALA A 39 -4.20 4.56 16.48
C ALA A 39 -5.60 4.92 17.00
N ARG A 40 -6.64 4.70 16.19
CA ARG A 40 -8.04 5.00 16.55
C ARG A 40 -8.55 4.11 17.68
N GLU A 41 -8.19 2.83 17.68
CA GLU A 41 -8.64 1.90 18.71
C GLU A 41 -7.94 2.15 20.05
N ARG A 42 -6.65 2.48 20.04
CA ARG A 42 -5.86 2.65 21.27
C ARG A 42 -5.91 4.06 21.84
N TRP A 43 -6.06 5.07 21.00
CA TRP A 43 -6.13 6.49 21.39
C TRP A 43 -7.29 7.17 20.68
N PRO A 44 -8.55 6.86 21.03
CA PRO A 44 -9.72 7.41 20.34
C PRO A 44 -9.78 8.95 20.40
N ASP A 45 -9.29 9.55 21.49
CA ASP A 45 -9.33 11.01 21.69
C ASP A 45 -8.19 11.76 20.97
N ALA A 46 -7.12 11.07 20.59
CA ALA A 46 -5.92 11.71 20.03
C ALA A 46 -5.13 10.80 19.06
N PRO A 47 -5.76 10.13 18.08
CA PRO A 47 -5.09 9.12 17.26
C PRO A 47 -3.91 9.71 16.45
N GLU A 48 -4.01 10.97 16.06
CA GLU A 48 -3.02 11.65 15.21
C GLU A 48 -1.70 11.89 15.94
N ALA A 49 -1.81 12.31 17.21
CA ALA A 49 -0.67 12.55 18.09
C ALA A 49 0.15 11.27 18.33
N HIS A 50 -0.52 10.11 18.27
CA HIS A 50 0.08 8.80 18.47
C HIS A 50 0.44 8.06 17.16
N SER A 51 0.38 8.73 16.00
CA SER A 51 0.61 8.09 14.69
C SER A 51 1.98 7.38 14.57
N TYR A 52 3.04 7.92 15.17
CA TYR A 52 4.35 7.27 15.20
C TYR A 52 4.38 6.05 16.13
N GLU A 53 3.71 6.12 17.28
CA GLU A 53 3.62 5.01 18.21
C GLU A 53 2.80 3.86 17.60
N ALA A 54 1.65 4.18 16.98
CA ALA A 54 0.82 3.24 16.24
C ALA A 54 1.60 2.57 15.09
N ALA A 55 2.43 3.33 14.37
CA ALA A 55 3.28 2.78 13.32
C ALA A 55 4.35 1.81 13.86
N ARG A 56 4.90 2.06 15.06
CA ARG A 56 5.81 1.13 15.74
C ARG A 56 5.09 -0.15 16.16
N ILE A 57 3.91 -0.03 16.77
CA ILE A 57 3.08 -1.19 17.17
C ILE A 57 2.71 -2.04 15.96
N ALA A 58 2.25 -1.41 14.87
CA ALA A 58 1.99 -2.11 13.61
C ALA A 58 3.24 -2.82 13.08
N SER A 59 4.44 -2.27 13.30
CA SER A 59 5.69 -2.95 12.95
C SER A 59 5.94 -4.17 13.81
N THR A 60 5.76 -4.06 15.13
CA THR A 60 5.93 -5.19 16.06
C THR A 60 4.93 -6.31 15.75
N ILE A 61 3.65 -5.99 15.54
CA ILE A 61 2.62 -6.97 15.20
C ILE A 61 3.00 -7.73 13.92
N ARG A 62 3.44 -7.03 12.86
CA ARG A 62 3.87 -7.67 11.61
C ARG A 62 5.07 -8.60 11.81
N GLU A 63 6.03 -8.22 12.65
CA GLU A 63 7.18 -9.09 12.95
C GLU A 63 6.72 -10.34 13.70
N THR A 64 5.88 -10.20 14.73
CA THR A 64 5.33 -11.33 15.47
C THR A 64 4.55 -12.30 14.58
N LEU A 65 3.72 -11.78 13.66
CA LEU A 65 3.00 -12.61 12.69
C LEU A 65 3.96 -13.38 11.77
N ILE A 66 5.04 -12.73 11.32
CA ILE A 66 6.10 -13.37 10.52
C ILE A 66 6.82 -14.47 11.31
N GLU A 67 7.12 -14.23 12.59
CA GLU A 67 7.76 -15.21 13.49
C GLU A 67 6.86 -16.42 13.73
N GLN A 68 5.55 -16.20 13.86
CA GLN A 68 4.54 -17.24 14.07
C GLN A 68 4.16 -17.97 12.76
N GLY A 69 4.53 -17.43 11.60
CA GLY A 69 4.13 -17.99 10.31
C GLY A 69 2.66 -17.77 9.97
N GLU A 70 2.02 -16.77 10.59
CA GLU A 70 0.62 -16.43 10.34
C GLU A 70 0.47 -15.54 9.10
N SER A 71 -0.57 -15.78 8.30
CA SER A 71 -0.84 -14.96 7.11
C SER A 71 -1.57 -13.67 7.50
N PHE A 72 -1.23 -12.57 6.84
CA PHE A 72 -1.77 -11.26 7.19
C PHE A 72 -1.86 -10.31 6.00
N VAL A 73 -2.77 -9.34 6.13
CA VAL A 73 -2.90 -8.21 5.23
C VAL A 73 -2.32 -6.99 5.93
N ALA A 74 -1.41 -6.26 5.27
CA ALA A 74 -0.87 -5.02 5.80
C ALA A 74 -1.22 -3.85 4.87
N GLU A 75 -1.74 -2.76 5.45
CA GLU A 75 -1.95 -1.51 4.71
C GLU A 75 -0.95 -0.45 5.16
N THR A 76 -0.32 0.24 4.22
CA THR A 76 0.55 1.37 4.54
C THR A 76 0.66 2.35 3.38
N VAL A 77 0.97 3.62 3.68
CA VAL A 77 1.30 4.58 2.61
C VAL A 77 2.54 4.14 1.83
N PHE A 78 3.49 3.45 2.46
CA PHE A 78 4.75 2.97 1.84
C PHE A 78 5.78 4.06 1.48
N SER A 79 5.80 5.18 2.22
CA SER A 79 6.66 6.35 1.95
C SER A 79 7.93 6.43 2.82
N HIS A 80 8.45 5.29 3.29
CA HIS A 80 9.67 5.19 4.09
C HIS A 80 10.46 3.91 3.74
N PRO A 81 11.81 3.93 3.62
CA PRO A 81 12.61 2.78 3.20
C PRO A 81 12.44 1.52 4.07
N SER A 82 12.14 1.69 5.37
CA SER A 82 11.88 0.55 6.27
C SER A 82 10.73 -0.36 5.83
N LYS A 83 9.90 0.06 4.87
CA LYS A 83 8.82 -0.77 4.35
C LYS A 83 9.33 -1.86 3.38
N LEU A 84 10.47 -1.63 2.72
CA LEU A 84 11.16 -2.66 1.94
C LEU A 84 11.69 -3.78 2.85
N HIS A 85 12.12 -3.44 4.07
CA HIS A 85 12.58 -4.43 5.04
C HIS A 85 11.50 -5.46 5.41
N LEU A 86 10.23 -5.05 5.48
CA LEU A 86 9.12 -5.98 5.69
C LEU A 86 9.06 -7.06 4.60
N ILE A 87 9.20 -6.65 3.34
CA ILE A 87 9.16 -7.56 2.18
C ILE A 87 10.33 -8.54 2.29
N THR A 88 11.54 -8.04 2.49
CA THR A 88 12.74 -8.88 2.68
C THR A 88 12.54 -9.87 3.81
N ARG A 89 12.01 -9.42 4.94
CA ARG A 89 11.81 -10.24 6.14
C ARG A 89 10.78 -11.35 5.90
N ALA A 90 9.65 -11.03 5.29
CA ALA A 90 8.59 -12.00 4.94
C ALA A 90 9.10 -13.04 3.95
N ARG A 91 9.77 -12.62 2.87
CA ARG A 91 10.37 -13.51 1.85
C ARG A 91 11.38 -14.48 2.49
N ARG A 92 12.29 -13.98 3.35
CA ARG A 92 13.25 -14.84 4.08
C ARG A 92 12.58 -15.82 5.04
N SER A 93 11.39 -15.49 5.55
CA SER A 93 10.55 -16.41 6.32
C SER A 93 9.70 -17.35 5.46
N GLY A 94 9.86 -17.36 4.14
CA GLY A 94 9.12 -18.24 3.23
C GLY A 94 7.66 -17.85 3.03
N TYR A 95 7.36 -16.55 3.09
CA TYR A 95 6.06 -16.01 2.68
C TYR A 95 6.02 -15.82 1.16
N VAL A 96 4.87 -16.14 0.57
CA VAL A 96 4.46 -15.56 -0.71
C VAL A 96 4.00 -14.12 -0.44
N VAL A 97 4.63 -13.15 -1.06
CA VAL A 97 4.31 -11.73 -0.89
C VAL A 97 3.56 -11.22 -2.12
N VAL A 98 2.36 -10.69 -1.90
CA VAL A 98 1.50 -10.11 -2.93
C VAL A 98 1.33 -8.62 -2.67
N LEU A 99 1.75 -7.80 -3.62
CA LEU A 99 1.70 -6.34 -3.55
C LEU A 99 0.49 -5.80 -4.32
N HIS A 100 -0.34 -5.01 -3.64
CA HIS A 100 -1.47 -4.30 -4.24
C HIS A 100 -1.18 -2.79 -4.21
N VAL A 101 -0.92 -2.19 -5.38
CA VAL A 101 -0.62 -0.76 -5.50
C VAL A 101 -1.88 -0.01 -5.93
N VAL A 102 -2.38 0.90 -5.11
CA VAL A 102 -3.58 1.70 -5.42
C VAL A 102 -3.16 3.13 -5.79
N LEU A 103 -3.41 3.51 -7.04
CA LEU A 103 -3.05 4.80 -7.62
C LEU A 103 -4.21 5.79 -7.61
N VAL A 104 -3.85 7.05 -7.35
CA VAL A 104 -4.67 8.24 -7.59
C VAL A 104 -3.75 9.43 -7.89
N PRO A 105 -4.22 10.46 -8.62
CA PRO A 105 -3.53 11.74 -8.70
C PRO A 105 -3.36 12.37 -7.31
N VAL A 106 -2.26 13.12 -7.12
CA VAL A 106 -1.96 13.76 -5.82
C VAL A 106 -3.06 14.73 -5.38
N ASP A 107 -3.64 15.50 -6.30
CA ASP A 107 -4.70 16.46 -5.95
C ASP A 107 -5.99 15.74 -5.58
N LEU A 108 -6.29 14.59 -6.19
CA LEU A 108 -7.41 13.75 -5.78
C LEU A 108 -7.17 13.14 -4.39
N SER A 109 -5.93 12.75 -4.09
CA SER A 109 -5.51 12.29 -2.76
C SER A 109 -5.77 13.36 -1.69
N VAL A 110 -5.39 14.61 -1.95
CA VAL A 110 -5.65 15.76 -1.06
C VAL A 110 -7.15 15.99 -0.89
N ALA A 111 -7.90 16.07 -2.00
CA ALA A 111 -9.34 16.31 -1.98
C ALA A 111 -10.10 15.24 -1.17
N ARG A 112 -9.80 13.95 -1.39
CA ARG A 112 -10.43 12.84 -0.67
C ARG A 112 -10.07 12.82 0.82
N VAL A 113 -8.87 13.25 1.20
CA VAL A 113 -8.53 13.39 2.63
C VAL A 113 -9.33 14.53 3.26
N ALA A 114 -9.46 15.68 2.58
CA ALA A 114 -10.25 16.79 3.07
C ALA A 114 -11.74 16.42 3.25
N GLU A 115 -12.32 15.74 2.26
CA GLU A 115 -13.71 15.24 2.33
C GLU A 115 -13.90 14.26 3.50
N ARG A 116 -13.00 13.28 3.64
CA ARG A 116 -13.06 12.32 4.75
C ARG A 116 -12.98 12.98 6.13
N VAL A 117 -12.27 14.11 6.26
CA VAL A 117 -12.22 14.86 7.53
C VAL A 117 -13.57 15.49 7.87
N VAL A 118 -14.30 15.97 6.86
CA VAL A 118 -15.69 16.46 7.03
C VAL A 118 -16.60 15.33 7.52
N GLU A 119 -16.35 14.10 7.08
CA GLU A 119 -17.07 12.89 7.51
C GLU A 119 -16.59 12.31 8.85
N GLY A 120 -15.67 12.99 9.55
CA GLY A 120 -15.16 12.57 10.87
C GLY A 120 -13.96 11.61 10.83
N GLY A 121 -13.33 11.43 9.67
CA GLY A 121 -12.10 10.65 9.55
C GLY A 121 -10.81 11.44 9.83
N HIS A 122 -9.68 10.75 9.72
CA HIS A 122 -8.37 11.26 10.13
C HIS A 122 -7.85 12.41 9.25
N PHE A 123 -7.45 13.52 9.89
CA PHE A 123 -6.79 14.66 9.25
C PHE A 123 -5.31 14.39 8.98
N VAL A 124 -4.88 14.73 7.76
CA VAL A 124 -3.47 14.69 7.39
C VAL A 124 -3.14 16.01 6.70
N PRO A 125 -2.17 16.79 7.20
CA PRO A 125 -1.72 18.02 6.55
C PRO A 125 -1.36 17.79 5.07
N GLU A 126 -1.73 18.73 4.19
CA GLU A 126 -1.53 18.60 2.74
C GLU A 126 -0.04 18.45 2.37
N ASP A 127 0.83 19.24 2.99
CA ASP A 127 2.29 19.16 2.83
C ASP A 127 2.81 17.74 3.14
N LYS A 128 2.27 17.11 4.18
CA LYS A 128 2.58 15.74 4.56
C LYS A 128 2.04 14.73 3.54
N ILE A 129 0.86 14.95 2.97
CA ILE A 129 0.30 14.11 1.89
C ILE A 129 1.21 14.17 0.66
N ARG A 130 1.52 15.38 0.17
CA ARG A 130 2.35 15.59 -1.03
C ARG A 130 3.78 15.09 -0.84
N GLY A 131 4.37 15.32 0.34
CA GLY A 131 5.69 14.81 0.67
C GLY A 131 5.75 13.28 0.72
N ARG A 132 4.70 12.62 1.25
CA ARG A 132 4.58 11.16 1.23
C ARG A 132 4.35 10.62 -0.18
N TYR A 133 3.53 11.30 -0.98
CA TYR A 133 3.27 10.96 -2.38
C TYR A 133 4.56 10.92 -3.19
N THR A 134 5.41 11.93 -3.03
CA THR A 134 6.69 12.03 -3.77
C THR A 134 7.64 10.89 -3.41
N ARG A 135 7.78 10.56 -2.12
CA ARG A 135 8.70 9.48 -1.67
C ARG A 135 8.18 8.06 -1.96
N LEU A 136 6.90 7.94 -2.32
CA LEU A 136 6.24 6.65 -2.44
C LEU A 136 6.75 5.84 -3.63
N TRP A 137 6.85 6.47 -4.79
CA TRP A 137 6.85 5.73 -6.05
C TRP A 137 8.16 5.00 -6.34
N ALA A 138 9.29 5.62 -6.02
CA ALA A 138 10.58 4.93 -6.06
C ALA A 138 10.61 3.68 -5.14
N LEU A 139 9.98 3.75 -3.96
CA LEU A 139 9.89 2.62 -3.04
C LEU A 139 8.95 1.54 -3.56
N VAL A 140 7.82 1.92 -4.16
CA VAL A 140 6.88 0.96 -4.77
C VAL A 140 7.52 0.26 -5.97
N SER A 141 8.22 1.00 -6.83
CA SER A 141 8.97 0.46 -7.95
C SER A 141 9.97 -0.60 -7.49
N ALA A 142 10.79 -0.27 -6.47
CA ALA A 142 11.70 -1.23 -5.85
C ALA A 142 10.96 -2.44 -5.25
N ALA A 143 9.82 -2.22 -4.58
CA ALA A 143 9.02 -3.30 -4.00
C ALA A 143 8.46 -4.26 -5.05
N ILE A 144 8.04 -3.77 -6.23
CA ILE A 144 7.54 -4.61 -7.32
C ILE A 144 8.61 -5.63 -7.73
N GLY A 145 9.88 -5.22 -7.83
CA GLY A 145 11.00 -6.13 -8.13
C GLY A 145 11.38 -7.12 -7.02
N MET A 146 10.72 -7.06 -5.85
CA MET A 146 11.06 -7.90 -4.68
C MET A 146 9.98 -8.95 -4.32
N VAL A 147 8.79 -8.84 -4.91
CA VAL A 147 7.60 -9.62 -4.52
C VAL A 147 7.26 -10.70 -5.54
N ASP A 148 6.52 -11.73 -5.12
CA ASP A 148 6.08 -12.82 -5.99
C ASP A 148 5.06 -12.32 -7.02
N HIS A 149 4.12 -11.48 -6.56
CA HIS A 149 3.10 -10.90 -7.43
C HIS A 149 2.88 -9.44 -7.08
N ALA A 150 2.74 -8.58 -8.10
CA ALA A 150 2.22 -7.23 -7.92
C ALA A 150 1.05 -6.96 -8.87
N THR A 151 0.07 -6.21 -8.40
CA THR A 151 -0.98 -5.65 -9.25
C THR A 151 -1.15 -4.18 -8.93
N VAL A 152 -1.14 -3.37 -9.98
CA VAL A 152 -1.33 -1.92 -9.91
C VAL A 152 -2.74 -1.59 -10.33
N TYR A 153 -3.43 -0.79 -9.53
CA TYR A 153 -4.81 -0.41 -9.68
C TYR A 153 -4.95 1.10 -9.82
N ASP A 154 -5.66 1.58 -10.83
CA ASP A 154 -6.12 2.95 -10.91
C ASP A 154 -7.48 3.07 -10.21
N ASN A 155 -7.54 3.94 -9.20
CA ASN A 155 -8.74 4.25 -8.43
C ASN A 155 -9.13 5.74 -8.52
N SER A 156 -8.80 6.40 -9.63
CA SER A 156 -9.11 7.82 -9.86
C SER A 156 -10.55 8.07 -10.30
N ALA A 157 -11.20 7.09 -10.93
CA ALA A 157 -12.60 7.19 -11.35
C ALA A 157 -13.55 6.87 -10.19
N PRO A 158 -14.72 7.53 -10.09
CA PRO A 158 -15.79 7.12 -9.19
C PRO A 158 -16.23 5.68 -9.49
N ASP A 159 -16.41 4.87 -8.44
CA ASP A 159 -16.95 3.50 -8.45
C ASP A 159 -16.24 2.46 -9.34
N ILE A 160 -15.14 2.84 -9.99
CA ILE A 160 -14.39 1.97 -10.90
C ILE A 160 -12.93 1.93 -10.48
N THR A 161 -12.50 0.77 -10.01
CA THR A 161 -11.07 0.43 -9.82
C THR A 161 -10.61 -0.40 -11.02
N ARG A 162 -9.67 0.12 -11.83
CA ARG A 162 -9.14 -0.56 -13.01
C ARG A 162 -7.78 -1.19 -12.71
N ILE A 163 -7.49 -2.36 -13.27
CA ILE A 163 -6.13 -2.90 -13.26
C ILE A 163 -5.33 -2.20 -14.35
N VAL A 164 -4.19 -1.64 -13.97
CA VAL A 164 -3.28 -0.91 -14.84
C VAL A 164 -2.16 -1.80 -15.34
N ALA A 165 -1.55 -2.58 -14.43
CA ALA A 165 -0.42 -3.44 -14.73
C ALA A 165 -0.38 -4.61 -13.74
N ARG A 166 0.24 -5.71 -14.16
CA ARG A 166 0.51 -6.89 -13.33
C ARG A 166 1.97 -7.29 -13.46
N PHE A 167 2.53 -7.85 -12.40
CA PHE A 167 3.91 -8.32 -12.36
C PHE A 167 3.97 -9.69 -11.68
N VAL A 168 4.87 -10.54 -12.14
CA VAL A 168 5.20 -11.85 -11.57
C VAL A 168 6.70 -11.93 -11.41
N ASP A 169 7.17 -12.18 -10.19
CA ASP A 169 8.60 -12.23 -9.85
C ASP A 169 9.39 -10.97 -10.29
N GLY A 170 8.73 -9.81 -10.27
CA GLY A 170 9.28 -8.52 -10.71
C GLY A 170 9.08 -8.21 -12.18
N ASP A 171 8.80 -9.20 -13.02
CA ASP A 171 8.63 -9.02 -14.46
C ASP A 171 7.21 -8.59 -14.81
N HIS A 172 7.09 -7.63 -15.74
CA HIS A 172 5.80 -7.19 -16.26
C HIS A 172 5.07 -8.32 -16.99
N ALA A 173 3.82 -8.57 -16.60
CA ALA A 173 2.98 -9.64 -17.12
C ALA A 173 1.72 -9.08 -17.78
N GLY A 174 1.59 -9.28 -19.10
CA GLY A 174 0.43 -8.88 -19.89
C GLY A 174 0.57 -7.48 -20.49
N THR A 175 -0.55 -6.75 -20.57
CA THR A 175 -0.59 -5.40 -21.13
C THR A 175 -0.73 -4.37 -20.01
N ALA A 176 0.13 -3.36 -20.01
CA ALA A 176 0.01 -2.20 -19.16
C ALA A 176 -0.86 -1.11 -19.82
N GLN A 177 -1.73 -0.47 -19.04
CA GLN A 177 -2.57 0.66 -19.46
C GLN A 177 -2.44 1.81 -18.47
N TRP A 178 -1.28 2.46 -18.49
CA TRP A 178 -0.98 3.56 -17.58
C TRP A 178 -1.83 4.80 -17.90
N PRO A 179 -2.45 5.44 -16.90
CA PRO A 179 -3.02 6.76 -17.10
C PRO A 179 -1.92 7.78 -17.39
N SER A 180 -2.24 8.85 -18.12
CA SER A 180 -1.26 9.87 -18.53
C SER A 180 -0.58 10.60 -17.36
N TRP A 181 -1.15 10.52 -16.16
CA TRP A 181 -0.62 11.10 -14.93
C TRP A 181 0.18 10.10 -14.08
N ALA A 182 0.33 8.85 -14.52
CA ALA A 182 1.00 7.81 -13.77
C ALA A 182 2.42 8.24 -13.34
N PRO A 183 2.86 7.86 -12.13
CA PRO A 183 4.23 8.14 -11.69
C PRO A 183 5.25 7.51 -12.64
N HIS A 184 6.23 8.30 -13.09
CA HIS A 184 7.26 7.85 -14.04
C HIS A 184 8.00 6.59 -13.55
N GLU A 185 8.27 6.49 -12.25
CA GLU A 185 8.98 5.36 -11.64
C GLU A 185 8.24 4.02 -11.83
N LEU A 186 6.93 4.06 -12.09
CA LEU A 186 6.11 2.88 -12.35
C LEU A 186 5.89 2.63 -13.84
N VAL A 187 5.93 3.67 -14.67
CA VAL A 187 5.83 3.52 -16.13
C VAL A 187 7.09 2.87 -16.68
N GLU A 188 8.26 3.34 -16.24
CA GLU A 188 9.58 2.86 -16.69
C GLU A 188 9.78 1.35 -16.49
N ILE A 189 9.26 0.77 -15.40
CA ILE A 189 9.39 -0.67 -15.12
C ILE A 189 8.54 -1.57 -16.03
N THR A 190 7.73 -0.99 -16.91
CA THR A 190 6.99 -1.72 -17.96
C THR A 190 7.55 -1.47 -19.35
N GLU A 191 8.50 -0.54 -19.48
CA GLU A 191 9.19 -0.29 -20.74
C GLU A 191 10.21 -1.41 -20.98
N PRO A 192 10.37 -1.87 -22.23
CA PRO A 192 11.43 -2.83 -22.54
C PRO A 192 12.77 -2.18 -22.20
N SER A 193 13.58 -2.85 -21.39
CA SER A 193 14.98 -2.48 -21.17
C SER A 193 15.64 -2.36 -22.54
N LEU A 194 15.96 -1.13 -22.95
CA LEU A 194 16.84 -0.89 -24.09
C LEU A 194 18.24 -1.32 -23.64
N GLU A 195 18.52 -2.62 -23.69
CA GLU A 195 19.90 -3.09 -23.68
C GLU A 195 20.60 -2.52 -24.93
N VAL A 196 21.54 -1.61 -24.70
CA VAL A 196 22.49 -1.08 -25.68
C VAL A 196 23.76 -1.89 -25.63
#